data_AF-A0A8C3UR88-F1
#
_entry.id   AF-A0A8C3UR88-F1
#
_cell.length_a   1.000
_cell.length_b   1.000
_cell.length_c   1.000
_cell.angle_alpha   90.00
_cell.angle_beta   90.00
_cell.angle_gamma   90.00
#
_symmetry.space_group_name_H-M   'P 1'
#
loop_
_entity.id
_entity.type
_entity.pdbx_description
1 polymer ?
#
loop_
_entity_poly.entity_id
_entity_poly.type
_entity_poly.pdbx_seq_one_letter_code
_entity_poly.pdbx_strand_id
1 'polypeptide(L)'
;MAARRGPGPVAVLALLALLGPGWPLRGARAVLNLQELSELKYGLEILAEPVLAGQHQAEDVVTVASRFKQRYECRLPPAAVGPPPGPPRDPRLYNGSGVAELLRPMGTAPCLLKTKDWWTYEFCYGRHIQQYHLEGDTGDRGGADPSAASP
;
A
#
# COMPACT_ATOMS: atom_id res chain seq x y z
N MET A 1 9.48 45.39 58.55
CA MET A 1 8.95 45.66 57.19
C MET A 1 9.74 44.81 56.21
N ALA A 2 9.15 43.76 55.65
CA ALA A 2 9.77 42.98 54.57
C ALA A 2 8.69 42.71 53.52
N ALA A 3 8.70 43.50 52.46
CA ALA A 3 7.79 43.36 51.34
C ALA A 3 8.17 42.10 50.54
N ARG A 4 7.32 41.08 50.54
CA ARG A 4 7.44 39.94 49.64
C ARG A 4 7.12 40.43 48.22
N ARG A 5 8.16 40.67 47.41
CA ARG A 5 8.03 40.89 45.97
C ARG A 5 7.48 39.61 45.34
N GLY A 6 6.21 39.65 44.91
CA GLY A 6 5.62 38.60 44.09
C GLY A 6 6.37 38.47 42.76
N PRO A 7 6.33 37.28 42.12
CA PRO A 7 6.98 37.07 40.84
C PRO A 7 6.38 38.01 39.79
N GLY A 8 7.23 38.77 39.10
CA GLY A 8 6.82 39.73 38.07
C GLY A 8 6.14 39.05 36.86
N PRO A 9 5.49 39.82 35.97
CA PRO A 9 4.68 39.30 34.86
C PRO A 9 5.47 38.42 33.88
N VAL A 10 6.80 38.61 33.82
CA VAL A 10 7.74 37.77 33.06
C VAL A 10 7.83 36.33 33.57
N ALA A 11 7.67 36.09 34.87
CA ALA A 11 7.75 34.75 35.45
C ALA A 11 6.47 33.92 35.20
N VAL A 12 5.31 34.58 35.04
CA VAL A 12 4.04 33.91 34.70
C VAL A 12 4.02 33.46 33.24
N LEU A 13 4.61 34.26 32.33
CA LEU A 13 4.76 33.90 30.91
C LEU A 13 5.73 32.72 30.69
N ALA A 14 6.75 32.57 31.54
CA ALA A 14 7.67 31.43 31.47
C ALA A 14 7.03 30.09 31.89
N LEU A 15 6.02 30.11 32.78
CA LEU A 15 5.31 28.90 33.23
C LEU A 15 4.28 28.39 32.20
N LEU A 16 3.71 29.27 31.37
CA LEU A 16 2.78 28.88 30.31
C LEU A 16 3.49 28.29 29.07
N ALA A 17 4.81 28.46 28.95
CA ALA A 17 5.61 27.82 27.89
C ALA A 17 5.85 26.31 28.14
N LEU A 18 5.57 25.79 29.34
CA LEU A 18 5.64 24.35 29.64
C LEU A 18 4.33 23.59 29.38
N LEU A 19 3.26 24.31 29.04
CA LEU A 19 1.95 23.75 28.65
C LEU A 19 1.56 24.15 27.22
N GLY A 20 2.54 24.53 26.39
CA GLY A 20 2.32 24.69 24.96
C GLY A 20 1.85 23.36 24.34
N PRO A 21 1.02 23.39 23.28
CA PRO A 21 0.57 22.20 22.56
C PRO A 21 1.72 21.65 21.71
N GLY A 22 2.78 21.22 22.39
CA GLY A 22 4.01 20.70 21.84
C GLY A 22 4.15 19.20 22.10
N TRP A 23 3.08 18.51 22.48
CA TRP A 23 3.05 17.06 22.27
C TRP A 23 2.94 16.89 20.76
N PRO A 24 3.96 16.36 20.05
CA PRO A 24 3.66 15.80 18.75
C PRO A 24 2.61 14.75 19.07
N LEU A 25 1.37 14.96 18.63
CA LEU A 25 0.46 13.85 18.43
C LEU A 25 1.26 12.91 17.55
N ARG A 26 1.92 11.92 18.17
CA ARG A 26 2.40 10.73 17.52
C ARG A 26 1.13 10.12 17.00
N GLY A 27 0.69 10.60 15.84
CA GLY A 27 -0.37 9.99 15.09
C GLY A 27 0.07 8.55 14.96
N ALA A 28 -0.64 7.66 15.64
CA ALA A 28 -0.46 6.25 15.42
C ALA A 28 -0.73 6.06 13.93
N ARG A 29 0.33 5.87 13.15
CA ARG A 29 0.21 5.40 11.77
C ARG A 29 -0.24 3.95 11.88
N ALA A 30 -1.53 3.75 12.11
CA ALA A 30 -2.16 2.46 11.91
C ALA A 30 -2.18 2.22 10.40
N VAL A 31 -1.10 1.62 9.89
CA VAL A 31 -1.06 1.13 8.52
C VAL A 31 -1.77 -0.20 8.53
N LEU A 32 -2.97 -0.22 7.99
CA LEU A 32 -3.74 -1.45 7.81
C LEU A 32 -3.07 -2.23 6.66
N ASN A 33 -2.36 -3.32 7.00
CA ASN A 33 -1.71 -4.15 6.00
C ASN A 33 -2.75 -5.07 5.36
N LEU A 34 -3.18 -4.73 4.14
CA LEU A 34 -4.16 -5.50 3.37
C LEU A 34 -3.66 -6.90 3.02
N GLN A 35 -2.33 -7.10 2.92
CA GLN A 35 -1.73 -8.42 2.67
C GLN A 35 -1.95 -9.34 3.87
N GLU A 36 -1.71 -8.86 5.09
CA GLU A 36 -1.99 -9.59 6.35
C GLU A 36 -3.45 -10.02 6.43
N LEU A 37 -4.38 -9.12 6.09
CA LEU A 37 -5.82 -9.40 6.14
C LEU A 37 -6.24 -10.45 5.10
N SER A 38 -5.55 -10.51 3.96
CA SER A 38 -5.81 -11.48 2.89
C SER A 38 -5.15 -12.85 3.12
N GLU A 39 -4.04 -12.88 3.87
CA GLU A 39 -3.28 -14.10 4.19
C GLU A 39 -3.81 -14.82 5.43
N LEU A 40 -4.51 -14.12 6.32
CA LEU A 40 -5.07 -14.70 7.55
C LEU A 40 -6.29 -15.59 7.25
N LYS A 41 -6.02 -16.78 6.72
CA LYS A 41 -7.00 -17.84 6.51
C LYS A 41 -7.11 -18.67 7.79
N TYR A 42 -8.27 -18.64 8.45
CA TYR A 42 -8.56 -19.51 9.58
C TYR A 42 -9.68 -20.49 9.24
N GLY A 43 -9.50 -21.75 9.63
CA GLY A 43 -10.55 -22.76 9.69
C GLY A 43 -11.03 -22.87 11.12
N LEU A 44 -12.35 -22.95 11.32
CA LEU A 44 -12.92 -23.17 12.65
C LEU A 44 -13.40 -24.63 12.73
N GLU A 45 -12.76 -25.41 13.59
CA GLU A 45 -13.11 -26.80 13.85
C GLU A 45 -13.59 -26.93 15.30
N ILE A 46 -14.82 -27.41 15.48
CA ILE A 46 -15.38 -27.70 16.81
C ILE A 46 -15.11 -29.18 17.09
N LEU A 47 -14.31 -29.45 18.10
CA LEU A 47 -14.00 -30.81 18.53
C LEU A 47 -15.28 -31.54 18.96
N ALA A 48 -15.36 -32.83 18.66
CA ALA A 48 -16.46 -33.69 19.10
C ALA A 48 -16.42 -33.93 20.62
N GLU A 49 -15.23 -33.87 21.22
CA GLU A 49 -15.04 -34.04 22.65
C GLU A 49 -15.11 -32.68 23.37
N PRO A 50 -15.93 -32.56 24.43
CA PRO A 50 -16.01 -31.33 25.21
C PRO A 50 -14.71 -31.12 26.00
N VAL A 51 -14.16 -29.91 25.89
CA VAL A 51 -12.97 -29.50 26.65
C VAL A 51 -13.36 -29.05 28.06
N LEU A 52 -12.56 -29.44 29.06
CA LEU A 52 -12.71 -28.92 30.43
C LEU A 52 -12.02 -27.56 30.52
N ALA A 53 -12.74 -26.57 31.05
CA ALA A 53 -12.24 -25.21 31.14
C ALA A 53 -10.95 -25.14 31.97
N GLY A 54 -9.91 -24.49 31.43
CA GLY A 54 -8.64 -24.25 32.13
C GLY A 54 -7.61 -25.40 32.09
N GLN A 55 -7.82 -26.44 31.27
CA GLN A 55 -6.78 -27.48 31.05
C GLN A 55 -5.61 -27.04 30.15
N HIS A 56 -5.77 -25.95 29.40
CA HIS A 56 -4.81 -25.50 28.39
C HIS A 56 -4.12 -24.20 28.80
N GLN A 57 -2.90 -23.98 28.30
CA GLN A 57 -2.09 -22.81 28.66
C GLN A 57 -2.84 -21.53 28.29
N ALA A 58 -2.81 -20.52 29.16
CA ALA A 58 -3.61 -19.31 28.97
C ALA A 58 -3.12 -18.41 27.81
N GLU A 59 -1.91 -18.63 27.32
CA GLU A 59 -1.25 -17.79 26.32
C GLU A 59 -1.77 -18.01 24.89
N ASP A 60 -2.24 -19.23 24.56
CA ASP A 60 -2.80 -19.58 23.26
C ASP A 60 -4.31 -19.84 23.29
N VAL A 61 -4.97 -19.65 24.44
CA VAL A 61 -6.40 -19.93 24.62
C VAL A 61 -7.22 -18.64 24.68
N VAL A 62 -8.23 -18.55 23.82
CA VAL A 62 -9.21 -17.47 23.81
C VAL A 62 -10.59 -18.02 24.11
N THR A 63 -11.26 -17.45 25.12
CA THR A 63 -12.66 -17.79 25.40
C THR A 63 -13.60 -16.93 24.56
N VAL A 64 -14.46 -17.57 23.76
CA VAL A 64 -15.48 -16.91 22.93
C VAL A 64 -16.88 -17.36 23.32
N ALA A 65 -17.88 -16.53 23.01
CA ALA A 65 -19.28 -16.85 23.26
C ALA A 65 -20.12 -16.72 21.99
N SER A 66 -20.97 -17.71 21.76
CA SER A 66 -21.99 -17.66 20.71
C SER A 66 -23.10 -16.64 21.07
N ARG A 67 -23.89 -16.24 20.07
CA ARG A 67 -25.11 -15.43 20.27
C ARG A 67 -26.08 -16.04 21.28
N PHE A 68 -26.03 -17.36 21.46
CA PHE A 68 -26.84 -18.11 22.41
C PHE A 68 -26.18 -18.33 23.78
N LYS A 69 -25.11 -17.56 24.09
CA LYS A 69 -24.35 -17.64 25.35
C LYS A 69 -23.67 -18.99 25.62
N GLN A 70 -23.50 -19.82 24.60
CA GLN A 70 -22.64 -21.00 24.66
C GLN A 70 -21.19 -20.53 24.68
N ARG A 71 -20.41 -20.99 25.65
CA ARG A 71 -18.99 -20.64 25.80
C ARG A 71 -18.13 -21.69 25.13
N TYR A 72 -17.10 -21.24 24.43
CA TYR A 72 -16.11 -22.08 23.77
C TYR A 72 -14.71 -21.63 24.15
N GLU A 73 -13.79 -22.57 24.28
CA GLU A 73 -12.36 -22.29 24.37
C GLU A 73 -11.73 -22.57 23.00
N CYS A 74 -11.21 -21.52 22.37
CA CYS A 74 -10.51 -21.59 21.10
C CYS A 74 -9.00 -21.60 21.36
N ARG A 75 -8.29 -22.61 20.83
CA ARG A 75 -6.84 -22.58 20.80
C ARG A 75 -6.35 -21.93 19.53
N LEU A 76 -5.52 -20.91 19.68
CA LEU A 76 -4.90 -20.21 18.58
C LEU A 76 -3.65 -20.98 18.13
N PRO A 77 -3.41 -21.10 16.81
CA PRO A 77 -2.16 -21.66 16.33
C PRO A 77 -1.00 -20.75 16.73
N PRO A 78 0.22 -21.29 16.91
CA PRO A 78 1.40 -20.50 17.32
C PRO A 78 1.68 -19.28 16.42
N ALA A 79 1.36 -19.37 15.13
CA ALA A 79 1.49 -18.29 14.16
C ALA A 79 0.62 -17.05 14.48
N ALA A 80 -0.46 -17.22 15.25
CA ALA A 80 -1.35 -16.13 15.66
C ALA A 80 -0.94 -15.48 17.00
N VAL A 81 -0.13 -16.17 17.81
CA VAL A 81 0.33 -15.71 19.14
C VAL A 81 1.73 -15.09 19.07
N GLY A 82 2.53 -15.50 18.07
CA GLY A 82 3.88 -14.98 17.86
C GLY A 82 3.94 -13.61 17.18
N PRO A 83 5.10 -12.93 17.22
CA PRO A 83 5.38 -11.82 16.32
C PRO A 83 5.10 -12.26 14.88
N PRO A 84 4.47 -11.42 14.04
CA PRO A 84 4.25 -11.76 12.65
C PRO A 84 5.60 -12.20 12.04
N PRO A 85 5.61 -13.29 11.24
CA PRO A 85 6.82 -13.67 10.54
C PRO A 85 7.34 -12.41 9.83
N GLY A 86 8.63 -12.11 10.04
CA GLY A 86 9.27 -11.03 9.29
C GLY A 86 8.98 -11.22 7.80
N PRO A 87 8.88 -10.13 7.02
CA PRO A 87 8.49 -10.20 5.62
C PRO A 87 9.25 -11.36 4.97
N PRO A 88 8.55 -12.29 4.27
CA PRO A 88 9.24 -13.38 3.61
C PRO A 88 10.39 -12.75 2.83
N ARG A 89 11.59 -13.24 3.06
CA ARG A 89 12.71 -12.95 2.17
C ARG A 89 12.27 -13.52 0.84
N ASP A 90 11.73 -12.64 0.00
CA ASP A 90 11.06 -13.01 -1.25
C ASP A 90 11.95 -14.01 -2.00
N PRO A 91 11.46 -15.24 -2.29
CA PRO A 91 12.29 -16.30 -2.84
C PRO A 91 12.97 -15.94 -4.14
N ARG A 92 12.57 -14.87 -4.83
CA ARG A 92 13.33 -14.26 -5.93
C ARG A 92 13.07 -12.75 -5.98
N LEU A 93 13.77 -11.99 -5.15
CA LEU A 93 14.20 -10.65 -5.57
C LEU A 93 14.81 -10.83 -6.97
N TYR A 94 14.13 -10.31 -7.99
CA TYR A 94 14.56 -10.44 -9.37
C TYR A 94 16.02 -9.98 -9.48
N ASN A 95 16.92 -10.94 -9.59
CA ASN A 95 18.37 -10.72 -9.70
C ASN A 95 18.79 -10.36 -11.14
N GLY A 96 17.83 -9.98 -11.98
CA GLY A 96 18.11 -9.51 -13.32
C GLY A 96 18.51 -8.04 -13.33
N SER A 97 18.88 -7.59 -14.52
CA SER A 97 19.09 -6.17 -14.82
C SER A 97 17.87 -5.37 -14.40
N GLY A 98 18.02 -4.38 -13.51
CA GLY A 98 16.88 -3.56 -13.06
C GLY A 98 16.08 -3.00 -14.25
N VAL A 99 14.79 -2.67 -14.06
CA VAL A 99 13.90 -2.21 -15.15
C VAL A 99 14.56 -1.11 -16.02
N ALA A 100 15.33 -0.21 -15.40
CA ALA A 100 16.05 0.84 -16.11
C ALA A 100 17.16 0.33 -17.05
N GLU A 101 17.84 -0.76 -16.69
CA GLU A 101 18.89 -1.39 -17.49
C GLU A 101 18.26 -2.16 -18.67
N LEU A 102 17.14 -2.84 -18.43
CA LEU A 102 16.39 -3.51 -19.49
C LEU A 102 15.86 -2.52 -20.55
N LEU A 103 15.42 -1.34 -20.11
CA LEU A 103 14.89 -0.30 -20.99
C LEU A 103 15.99 0.61 -21.58
N ARG A 104 17.23 0.49 -21.13
CA ARG A 104 18.36 1.33 -21.59
C ARG A 104 18.51 1.38 -23.12
N PRO A 105 18.37 0.28 -23.89
CA PRO A 105 18.43 0.33 -25.36
C PRO A 105 17.37 1.22 -26.00
N MET A 106 16.25 1.47 -25.31
CA MET A 106 15.19 2.34 -25.80
C MET A 106 15.52 3.83 -25.70
N GLY A 107 16.57 4.21 -24.98
CA GLY A 107 16.98 5.61 -24.87
C GLY A 107 17.39 6.23 -26.22
N THR A 108 17.94 5.41 -27.12
CA THR A 108 18.29 5.82 -28.50
C THR A 108 17.33 5.29 -29.54
N ALA A 109 16.36 4.46 -29.15
CA ALA A 109 15.37 3.91 -30.07
C ALA A 109 14.29 4.95 -30.43
N PRO A 110 13.59 4.77 -31.57
CA PRO A 110 12.36 5.49 -31.85
C PRO A 110 11.31 5.27 -30.75
N CYS A 111 10.38 6.23 -30.60
CA CYS A 111 9.29 6.10 -29.64
C CYS A 111 8.37 4.92 -30.00
N LEU A 112 7.84 4.25 -28.98
CA LEU A 112 6.83 3.22 -29.16
C LEU A 112 5.47 3.88 -29.28
N LEU A 113 4.74 3.54 -30.34
CA LEU A 113 3.36 3.96 -30.54
C LEU A 113 2.43 2.79 -30.28
N LYS A 114 1.40 3.02 -29.48
CA LYS A 114 0.33 2.05 -29.24
C LYS A 114 -1.01 2.75 -29.30
N THR A 115 -1.82 2.38 -30.29
CA THR A 115 -3.23 2.77 -30.32
C THR A 115 -4.07 1.67 -29.66
N LYS A 116 -4.97 2.08 -28.76
CA LYS A 116 -5.97 1.24 -28.14
C LYS A 116 -7.28 2.03 -28.09
N ASP A 117 -8.28 1.51 -28.78
CA ASP A 117 -9.59 2.15 -28.93
C ASP A 117 -9.43 3.59 -29.49
N TRP A 118 -9.99 4.59 -28.80
CA TRP A 118 -9.90 6.01 -29.15
C TRP A 118 -8.58 6.68 -28.74
N TRP A 119 -7.66 5.98 -28.07
CA TRP A 119 -6.43 6.62 -27.56
C TRP A 119 -5.19 6.07 -28.22
N THR A 120 -4.33 6.98 -28.67
CA THR A 120 -2.96 6.69 -29.09
C THR A 120 -2.00 7.14 -28.02
N TYR A 121 -1.10 6.24 -27.63
CA TYR A 121 -0.05 6.47 -26.67
C TYR A 121 1.29 6.49 -27.38
N GLU A 122 2.08 7.53 -27.13
CA GLU A 122 3.48 7.60 -27.52
C GLU A 122 4.35 7.49 -26.27
N PHE A 123 5.26 6.51 -26.27
CA PHE A 123 6.22 6.28 -25.22
C PHE A 123 7.64 6.44 -25.74
N CYS A 124 8.33 7.47 -25.27
CA CYS A 124 9.73 7.73 -25.57
C CYS A 124 10.55 7.58 -24.28
N TYR A 125 11.31 6.49 -24.14
CA TYR A 125 12.04 6.21 -22.91
C TYR A 125 13.03 7.33 -22.55
N GLY A 126 12.92 7.85 -21.32
CA GLY A 126 13.76 8.95 -20.83
C GLY A 126 13.41 10.34 -21.39
N ARG A 127 12.32 10.48 -22.18
CA ARG A 127 11.84 11.77 -22.70
C ARG A 127 10.44 12.11 -22.21
N HIS A 128 9.43 11.44 -22.77
CA HIS A 128 8.03 11.74 -22.48
C HIS A 128 7.13 10.54 -22.73
N ILE A 129 5.95 10.60 -22.12
CA ILE A 129 4.80 9.74 -22.42
C ILE A 129 3.65 10.68 -22.75
N GLN A 130 3.03 10.51 -23.90
CA GLN A 130 1.92 11.34 -24.35
C GLN A 130 0.74 10.48 -24.79
N GLN A 131 -0.46 11.00 -24.59
CA GLN A 131 -1.72 10.40 -25.01
C GLN A 131 -2.46 11.42 -25.87
N TYR A 132 -2.90 10.99 -27.05
CA TYR A 132 -3.67 11.82 -27.97
C TYR A 132 -4.67 10.97 -28.76
N HIS A 133 -5.62 11.63 -29.39
CA HIS A 133 -6.53 10.99 -30.34
C HIS A 133 -6.17 11.44 -31.75
N LEU A 134 -6.22 10.52 -32.71
CA LEU A 134 -6.09 10.82 -34.12
C LEU A 134 -7.48 10.76 -34.74
N GLU A 135 -8.04 11.91 -35.08
CA GLU A 135 -9.21 11.94 -35.95
C GLU A 135 -8.79 11.28 -37.27
N GLY A 136 -9.47 10.20 -37.66
CA GLY A 136 -9.12 9.46 -38.87
C GLY A 136 -9.10 10.40 -40.08
N ASP A 137 -8.10 10.24 -40.95
CA ASP A 137 -8.04 10.87 -42.28
C ASP A 137 -9.30 10.49 -43.09
N THR A 138 -10.42 11.18 -42.86
CA THR A 138 -11.55 11.20 -43.78
C THR A 138 -11.31 12.35 -44.76
N GLY A 139 -10.67 12.06 -45.90
CA GLY A 139 -10.53 13.05 -46.96
C GLY A 139 -9.45 12.77 -47.99
N ASP A 140 -9.74 11.83 -48.89
CA ASP A 140 -9.43 11.96 -50.32
C ASP A 140 -7.97 12.28 -50.70
N ARG A 141 -7.13 11.24 -50.74
CA ARG A 141 -6.07 11.19 -51.75
C ARG A 141 -6.57 10.29 -52.86
N GLY A 142 -7.26 10.91 -53.82
CA GLY A 142 -7.60 10.31 -55.10
C GLY A 142 -6.43 9.46 -55.60
N GLY A 143 -6.78 8.28 -56.10
CA GLY A 143 -5.86 7.51 -56.93
C GLY A 143 -5.46 8.36 -58.14
N ALA A 144 -4.36 9.09 -58.00
CA ALA A 144 -3.55 9.49 -59.13
C ALA A 144 -2.88 8.19 -59.62
N ASP A 145 -3.59 7.54 -60.53
CA ASP A 145 -3.04 6.57 -61.46
C ASP A 145 -1.75 7.15 -62.09
N PRO A 146 -0.57 6.53 -61.91
CA PRO A 146 0.66 7.00 -62.54
C PRO A 146 0.77 6.62 -64.03
N SER A 147 -0.28 6.12 -64.68
CA SER A 147 -0.21 5.68 -66.09
C SER A 147 -0.60 6.72 -67.15
N ALA A 148 -1.00 7.94 -66.78
CA ALA A 148 -1.35 9.00 -67.73
C ALA A 148 -0.35 10.17 -67.75
N ALA A 149 0.88 9.92 -68.22
CA ALA A 149 1.82 10.97 -68.65
C ALA A 149 2.82 10.46 -69.70
N SER A 150 2.33 10.36 -70.95
CA SER A 150 2.99 10.70 -72.24
C SER A 150 4.22 9.90 -72.74
N PRO A 151 4.55 9.95 -74.05
CA PRO A 151 3.88 10.63 -75.18
C PRO A 151 3.10 9.70 -76.13
#